data_AF-A0A2D8M477-F1
#
_entry.id   AF-A0A2D8M477-F1
#
_cell.length_a   1.000
_cell.length_b   1.000
_cell.length_c   1.000
_cell.angle_alpha   90.00
_cell.angle_beta   90.00
_cell.angle_gamma   90.00
#
_symmetry.space_group_name_H-M   'P 1'
#
loop_
_entity.id
_entity.type
_entity.pdbx_description
1 polymer ?
#
loop_
_entity_poly.entity_id
_entity_poly.type
_entity_poly.pdbx_seq_one_letter_code
_entity_poly.pdbx_strand_id
1 'polypeptide(L)'
;MGFCISCGQQHQDGIRFCRFCGSQQPGEQLLARLRQEAEHINFLRLQAQALAQQQQQQQQLQQQLQQQQFNQNQYNQQRRW
;
A
#
# COMPACT_ATOMS: atom_id res chain seq x y z
N MET A 1 -1.71 13.27 21.33
CA MET A 1 -2.98 14.03 21.34
C MET A 1 -4.02 13.16 20.66
N GLY A 2 -5.12 12.83 21.34
CA GLY A 2 -6.17 11.93 20.83
C GLY A 2 -7.46 12.69 20.55
N PHE A 3 -8.37 12.04 19.80
CA PHE A 3 -9.72 12.54 19.57
C PHE A 3 -10.74 11.53 20.07
N CYS A 4 -11.83 12.04 20.62
CA CYS A 4 -12.90 11.19 21.12
C CYS A 4 -13.56 10.43 19.96
N ILE A 5 -13.62 9.11 20.05
CA ILE A 5 -14.25 8.26 19.02
C ILE A 5 -15.76 8.48 18.88
N SER A 6 -16.40 9.18 19.82
CA SER A 6 -17.85 9.42 19.83
C SER A 6 -18.24 10.84 19.45
N CYS A 7 -17.53 11.86 19.95
CA CYS A 7 -17.87 13.26 19.70
C CYS A 7 -16.81 14.06 18.93
N GLY A 8 -15.67 13.45 18.59
CA GLY A 8 -14.60 14.09 17.83
C GLY A 8 -13.83 15.18 18.58
N GLN A 9 -14.16 15.47 19.84
CA GLN A 9 -13.45 16.48 20.63
C GLN A 9 -12.04 16.02 20.97
N GLN A 10 -11.10 16.96 20.89
CA GLN A 10 -9.69 16.71 21.21
C GLN A 10 -9.51 16.50 22.72
N HIS A 11 -8.67 15.55 23.08
CA HIS A 11 -8.31 15.29 24.46
C HIS A 11 -6.86 14.81 24.60
N GLN A 12 -6.38 14.81 25.85
CA GLN A 12 -5.06 14.28 26.20
C GLN A 12 -5.02 12.77 25.97
N ASP A 13 -3.85 12.22 25.66
CA ASP A 13 -3.70 10.77 25.53
C ASP A 13 -3.91 10.08 26.89
N GLY A 14 -4.38 8.83 26.88
CA GLY A 14 -4.57 8.04 28.10
C GLY A 14 -5.83 8.36 28.91
N ILE A 15 -6.71 9.26 28.46
CA ILE A 15 -8.01 9.44 29.14
C ILE A 15 -8.90 8.21 28.93
N ARG A 16 -9.62 7.80 29.97
CA ARG A 16 -10.60 6.69 29.90
C ARG A 16 -12.00 7.15 29.52
N PHE A 17 -12.34 8.41 29.76
CA PHE A 17 -13.67 8.96 29.50
C PHE A 17 -13.55 10.34 28.89
N CYS A 18 -14.33 10.62 27.85
CA CYS A 18 -14.38 11.94 27.24
C CYS A 18 -15.01 12.94 28.19
N ARG A 19 -14.30 14.01 28.53
CA ARG A 19 -14.82 15.12 29.35
C ARG A 19 -15.99 15.89 28.72
N PHE A 20 -16.22 15.74 27.41
CA PHE A 20 -17.24 16.49 26.68
C PHE A 20 -18.53 15.70 26.50
N CYS A 21 -18.45 14.41 26.14
CA CYS A 21 -19.63 13.57 25.89
C CYS A 21 -19.79 12.39 26.87
N GLY A 22 -18.85 12.19 27.80
CA GLY A 22 -18.89 11.10 28.77
C GLY A 22 -18.57 9.71 28.22
N SER A 23 -18.33 9.56 26.91
CA SER A 23 -18.09 8.24 26.33
C SER A 23 -16.75 7.65 26.76
N GLN A 24 -16.76 6.34 27.02
CA GLN A 24 -15.54 5.61 27.36
C GLN A 24 -14.63 5.56 26.14
N GLN A 25 -13.37 5.94 26.34
CA GLN A 25 -12.34 5.85 25.31
C GLN A 25 -11.74 4.44 25.31
N PRO A 26 -11.33 3.93 24.14
CA PRO A 26 -10.67 2.65 24.04
C PRO A 26 -9.39 2.65 24.86
N GLY A 27 -9.17 1.59 25.64
CA GLY A 27 -7.98 1.46 26.49
C GLY A 27 -6.69 1.37 25.68
N GLU A 28 -5.55 1.69 26.32
CA GLU A 28 -4.25 1.71 25.67
C GLU A 28 -3.86 0.37 25.04
N GLN A 29 -4.25 -0.76 25.64
CA GLN A 29 -3.97 -2.07 25.07
C GLN A 29 -4.64 -2.29 23.72
N LEU A 30 -5.90 -1.86 23.57
CA LEU A 30 -6.62 -1.96 22.31
C LEU A 30 -5.99 -1.03 21.27
N LEU A 31 -5.68 0.21 21.66
CA LEU A 31 -4.99 1.15 20.78
C LEU A 31 -3.63 0.64 20.32
N ALA A 32 -2.86 -0.01 21.20
CA ALA A 32 -1.58 -0.61 20.87
C ALA A 32 -1.74 -1.73 19.82
N ARG A 33 -2.72 -2.63 20.02
CA ARG A 33 -3.02 -3.69 19.03
C ARG A 33 -3.44 -3.12 17.69
N LEU A 34 -4.32 -2.12 17.68
CA LEU A 34 -4.77 -1.48 16.44
C LEU A 34 -3.62 -0.79 15.69
N ARG A 35 -2.66 -0.20 16.41
CA ARG A 35 -1.45 0.35 15.78
C ARG A 35 -0.60 -0.73 15.14
N GLN A 36 -0.35 -1.83 15.86
CA GLN A 36 0.41 -2.97 15.31
C GLN A 36 -0.27 -3.57 14.08
N GLU A 37 -1.60 -3.70 14.10
CA GLU A 37 -2.38 -4.17 12.96
C GLU A 37 -2.29 -3.21 11.77
N ALA A 38 -2.42 -1.90 12.00
CA ALA A 38 -2.27 -0.89 10.96
C ALA A 38 -0.87 -0.91 10.32
N GLU A 39 0.18 -1.09 11.13
CA GLU A 39 1.56 -1.25 10.63
C GLU A 39 1.71 -2.51 9.78
N HIS A 40 1.15 -3.63 10.24
CA HIS A 40 1.17 -4.90 9.50
C HIS A 40 0.46 -4.79 8.14
N ILE A 41 -0.72 -4.17 8.10
CA ILE A 41 -1.46 -3.96 6.84
C ILE A 41 -0.67 -3.07 5.88
N ASN A 42 -0.04 -2.00 6.38
CA ASN A 42 0.78 -1.13 5.55
C ASN A 42 2.00 -1.87 4.98
N PHE A 43 2.64 -2.71 5.79
CA PHE A 43 3.76 -3.55 5.35
C PHE A 43 3.33 -4.51 4.23
N LEU A 44 2.20 -5.23 4.40
CA LEU A 44 1.68 -6.13 3.38
C LEU A 44 1.33 -5.40 2.08
N ARG A 45 0.71 -4.21 2.18
CA ARG A 45 0.40 -3.38 1.01
C ARG A 45 1.66 -3.00 0.25
N LEU A 46 2.71 -2.58 0.96
CA LEU A 46 3.98 -2.18 0.34
C LEU A 46 4.67 -3.36 -0.35
N GLN A 47 4.68 -4.53 0.30
CA GLN A 47 5.22 -5.76 -0.30
C GLN A 47 4.45 -6.14 -1.58
N ALA A 48 3.12 -6.14 -1.54
CA ALA A 48 2.29 -6.45 -2.70
C ALA A 48 2.53 -5.48 -3.86
N GLN A 49 2.69 -4.18 -3.56
CA GLN A 49 3.00 -3.18 -4.57
C GLN A 49 4.38 -3.41 -5.23
N ALA A 50 5.39 -3.80 -4.45
CA ALA A 50 6.72 -4.11 -4.97
C ALA A 50 6.70 -5.34 -5.92
N LEU A 51 5.97 -6.40 -5.53
CA LEU A 51 5.76 -7.58 -6.36
C LEU A 51 5.06 -7.23 -7.68
N ALA A 52 3.98 -6.44 -7.62
CA ALA A 52 3.24 -6.01 -8.79
C ALA A 52 4.11 -5.17 -9.75
N GLN A 53 4.95 -4.28 -9.21
CA GLN A 53 5.85 -3.46 -10.01
C GLN A 53 6.93 -4.30 -10.70
N GLN A 54 7.50 -5.28 -10.00
CA GLN A 54 8.49 -6.20 -10.59
C GLN A 54 7.87 -7.01 -11.74
N GLN A 55 6.64 -7.49 -11.56
CA GLN A 55 5.94 -8.27 -12.59
C GLN A 55 5.63 -7.42 -13.83
N GLN A 56 5.17 -6.17 -13.64
CA GLN A 56 4.94 -5.24 -14.75
C GLN A 56 6.22 -4.92 -15.53
N GLN A 57 7.33 -4.69 -14.82
CA GLN A 57 8.62 -4.40 -15.47
C GLN A 57 9.10 -5.60 -16.31
N GLN A 58 8.94 -6.82 -15.80
CA GLN A 58 9.31 -8.03 -16.54
C GLN A 58 8.43 -8.23 -17.79
N GLN A 59 7.12 -7.94 -17.70
CA GLN A 59 6.21 -8.00 -18.84
C GLN A 59 6.58 -6.96 -19.91
N GLN A 60 6.91 -5.72 -19.52
CA GLN A 60 7.34 -4.68 -20.46
C GLN A 60 8.64 -5.07 -21.18
N LEU A 61 9.63 -5.59 -20.45
CA LEU A 61 10.88 -6.09 -21.02
C LEU A 61 10.65 -7.21 -22.04
N GLN A 62 9.80 -8.18 -21.71
CA GLN A 62 9.47 -9.28 -22.62
C GLN A 62 8.78 -8.77 -23.90
N GLN A 63 7.87 -7.82 -23.77
CA GLN A 63 7.16 -7.23 -24.91
C GLN A 63 8.12 -6.42 -25.81
N GLN A 64 9.06 -5.68 -25.21
CA GLN A 64 10.09 -4.96 -25.95
C GLN A 64 11.03 -5.91 -26.71
N LEU A 65 11.46 -7.02 -26.09
CA LEU A 65 12.29 -8.03 -26.74
C LEU A 65 11.58 -8.70 -27.91
N GLN A 66 10.28 -9.00 -27.76
CA GLN A 66 9.48 -9.59 -28.84
C GLN A 66 9.34 -8.63 -30.02
N GLN A 67 9.13 -7.33 -29.76
CA GLN A 67 9.03 -6.33 -30.81
C GLN A 67 10.35 -6.14 -31.57
N GLN A 68 11.49 -6.17 -30.85
CA GLN A 68 12.82 -6.13 -31.49
C GLN A 68 13.06 -7.35 -32.38
N GLN A 69 12.68 -8.56 -31.94
CA GLN A 69 12.77 -9.76 -32.78
C GLN A 69 11.91 -9.65 -34.04
N PHE A 70 10.68 -9.16 -33.93
CA PHE A 70 9.81 -9.00 -35.09
C PHE A 70 10.39 -8.01 -36.10
N ASN A 71 10.88 -6.87 -35.62
CA ASN A 71 11.47 -5.84 -36.47
C ASN A 71 12.75 -6.34 -37.18
N GLN A 72 13.60 -7.10 -36.48
CA GLN A 72 14.80 -7.69 -37.08
C GLN A 72 14.46 -8.73 -38.16
N ASN A 73 13.47 -9.59 -37.90
CA ASN A 73 12.99 -10.57 -38.88
C ASN A 73 12.42 -9.88 -40.13
N GLN A 74 11.68 -8.79 -39.97
CA GLN A 74 11.17 -8.02 -41.11
C GLN A 74 12.30 -7.42 -41.96
N TYR A 75 13.33 -6.86 -41.32
CA TYR A 75 14.52 -6.32 -42.01
C TYR A 75 15.31 -7.39 -42.76
N ASN A 76 15.45 -8.59 -42.20
CA ASN A 76 16.14 -9.69 -42.88
C ASN A 76 15.38 -10.21 -44.11
N GLN A 77 14.05 -10.17 -44.09
CA GLN A 77 13.24 -10.53 -45.27
C GLN A 77 13.33 -9.51 -46.40
N GLN A 78 13.57 -8.22 -46.10
CA GLN A 78 13.68 -7.17 -47.12
C GLN A 78 15.04 -7.18 -47.87
N ARG A 79 16.11 -7.73 -47.28
CA ARG A 79 17.45 -7.79 -47.91
C ARG A 79 17.68 -9.02 -48.78
N ARG A 80 16.63 -9.79 -49.06
CA ARG A 80 16.70 -11.06 -49.77
C ARG A 80 16.36 -10.86 -51.26
N TRP A 81 17.16 -10.05 -51.96
CA TRP A 81 17.10 -9.84 -53.41
C TRP A 81 18.52 -9.64 -53.94
#